data_AF-A0A8H6IYX7-F1
#
_entry.id   AF-A0A8H6IYX7-F1
#
_cell.length_a   1.000
_cell.length_b   1.000
_cell.length_c   1.000
_cell.angle_alpha   90.00
_cell.angle_beta   90.00
_cell.angle_gamma   90.00
#
_symmetry.space_group_name_H-M   'P 1'
#
loop_
_entity.id
_entity.type
_entity.pdbx_description
1 polymer ?
#
loop_
_entity_poly.entity_id
_entity_poly.type
_entity_poly.pdbx_seq_one_letter_code
_entity_poly.pdbx_strand_id
1 'polypeptide(L)' 'MKVSLALLTTLCASLATAGVVITPVRQNQVIPANSGDCFFGVTTPQGCA' A
#
# COMPACT_ATOMS: atom_id res chain seq x y z
N MET A 1 23.53 16.41 18.50
CA MET A 1 24.01 15.72 17.27
C MET A 1 24.22 14.21 17.40
N LYS A 2 24.10 13.57 18.58
CA LYS A 2 24.30 12.11 18.71
C LYS A 2 23.05 11.25 18.41
N VAL A 3 21.86 11.86 18.46
CA VAL A 3 20.57 11.17 18.22
C VAL A 3 20.34 10.86 16.74
N SER A 4 20.94 11.63 15.84
CA SER A 4 20.70 11.50 14.39
C SER A 4 21.20 10.17 13.81
N LEU A 5 22.36 9.67 14.27
CA LEU A 5 22.94 8.46 13.69
C LEU A 5 22.14 7.20 14.07
N ALA A 6 21.71 7.10 15.33
CA ALA A 6 20.87 6.00 15.79
C ALA A 6 19.51 5.98 15.09
N LEU A 7 18.92 7.15 14.84
CA LEU A 7 17.63 7.25 14.15
C LEU A 7 17.76 6.82 12.67
N LEU A 8 18.83 7.22 11.99
CA LEU A 8 19.08 6.82 10.61
C LEU A 8 19.28 5.30 10.48
N THR A 9 20.04 4.69 11.39
CA THR A 9 20.29 3.24 11.31
C THR A 9 19.05 2.42 11.61
N THR A 10 18.20 2.84 12.56
CA THR A 10 16.91 2.19 12.80
C THR A 10 15.97 2.31 11.60
N LEU A 11 15.91 3.47 10.95
CA LEU A 11 15.06 3.68 9.79
C LEU A 11 15.49 2.79 8.61
N CYS A 12 16.79 2.74 8.31
CA CYS A 12 17.33 1.88 7.26
C CYS A 12 17.07 0.40 7.54
N ALA A 13 17.22 -0.03 8.80
CA ALA A 13 16.90 -1.41 9.19
C ALA A 13 15.41 -1.72 8.96
N SER A 14 14.50 -0.82 9.35
CA SER A 14 13.06 -1.00 9.14
C SER A 14 12.68 -1.11 7.66
N LEU A 15 13.26 -0.28 6.79
CA LEU A 15 13.00 -0.33 5.35
C LEU A 15 13.58 -1.59 4.70
N ALA A 16 14.76 -2.03 5.12
CA ALA A 16 15.36 -3.27 4.62
C ALA A 16 14.55 -4.51 5.04
N THR A 17 13.92 -4.48 6.21
CA THR A 17 13.03 -5.54 6.69
C THR A 17 11.61 -5.45 6.13
N ALA A 18 11.23 -4.32 5.55
CA ALA A 18 9.94 -4.15 4.90
C ALA A 18 9.94 -4.95 3.59
N GLY A 19 9.49 -6.20 3.68
CA GLY A 19 9.31 -7.05 2.51
C GLY A 19 8.34 -6.40 1.55
N VAL A 20 8.74 -6.25 0.28
CA VAL A 20 7.84 -5.82 -0.78
C VAL A 20 6.80 -6.92 -0.98
N VAL A 21 5.58 -6.70 -0.47
CA VAL A 21 4.47 -7.63 -0.70
C VAL A 21 3.93 -7.36 -2.10
N ILE A 22 4.31 -8.23 -3.04
CA ILE A 22 3.70 -8.23 -4.36
C ILE A 22 2.31 -8.87 -4.20
N THR A 23 1.25 -8.05 -4.18
CA THR A 23 -0.13 -8.52 -4.23
C THR A 23 -0.60 -8.57 -5.69
N PRO A 24 -0.59 -9.74 -6.35
CA PRO A 24 -0.99 -9.82 -7.76
C PRO A 24 -2.49 -9.56 -7.90
N VAL A 25 -2.86 -8.60 -8.74
CA VAL A 25 -4.25 -8.39 -9.16
C VAL A 25 -4.61 -9.50 -10.16
N ARG A 26 -5.54 -10.38 -9.77
CA ARG A 26 -6.05 -11.45 -10.65
C ARG A 26 -7.28 -10.93 -11.39
N GLN A 27 -7.46 -11.34 -12.66
CA GLN A 27 -8.56 -10.89 -13.52
C GLN A 27 -9.96 -11.09 -12.92
N ASN A 28 -10.13 -12.03 -11.98
CA ASN A 28 -11.43 -12.39 -11.40
C ASN A 28 -11.60 -11.92 -9.95
N GLN A 29 -10.85 -10.90 -9.50
CA GLN A 29 -11.13 -10.23 -8.23
C GLN A 29 -12.34 -9.30 -8.37
N VAL A 30 -13.52 -9.90 -8.57
CA VAL A 30 -14.80 -9.18 -8.55
C VAL A 30 -15.24 -9.07 -7.10
N ILE A 31 -15.02 -7.91 -6.49
CA ILE A 31 -15.56 -7.59 -5.17
C ILE A 31 -17.00 -7.11 -5.37
N PRO A 32 -17.99 -7.64 -4.64
CA PRO A 32 -19.37 -7.14 -4.70
C PRO A 32 -19.39 -5.64 -4.39
N ALA A 33 -20.00 -4.84 -5.26
CA ALA A 33 -20.08 -3.40 -5.08
C ALA A 33 -20.82 -3.05 -3.78
N ASN A 34 -20.17 -2.31 -2.90
CA ASN A 34 -20.78 -1.75 -1.70
C ASN A 34 -21.25 -0.32 -1.98
N SER A 35 -22.17 0.21 -1.17
CA SER A 35 -22.72 1.57 -1.34
C SER A 35 -21.68 2.71 -1.21
N GLY A 36 -20.45 2.39 -0.83
CA GLY A 36 -19.30 3.31 -0.79
C GLY A 36 -18.33 3.17 -1.96
N ASP A 37 -18.55 2.21 -2.86
CA ASP A 37 -17.75 2.06 -4.08
C ASP A 37 -18.17 3.08 -5.15
N CYS A 38 -17.26 3.35 -6.08
CA CYS A 38 -17.43 4.38 -7.11
C CYS A 38 -18.68 4.13 -7.96
N PHE A 39 -19.58 5.13 -8.03
CA PHE A 39 -20.92 4.97 -8.62
C PHE A 39 -20.92 4.67 -10.13
N PHE A 40 -19.89 5.11 -10.86
CA PHE A 40 -19.76 4.94 -12.32
C PHE A 40 -18.40 4.39 -12.76
N GLY A 41 -17.59 3.84 -11.83
CA GLY A 41 -16.19 3.51 -12.11
C GLY A 41 -15.68 2.31 -11.31
N VAL A 42 -14.44 1.90 -11.60
CA VAL A 42 -13.76 0.84 -10.84
C VAL A 42 -12.98 1.44 -9.68
N THR A 43 -13.11 0.86 -8.48
CA THR A 43 -12.31 1.28 -7.32
C THR A 43 -10.85 0.89 -7.55
N THR A 44 -9.99 1.87 -7.79
CA THR A 44 -8.53 1.66 -7.87
C THR A 44 -7.87 2.06 -6.56
N PRO A 45 -6.64 1.59 -6.26
CA PRO A 45 -5.89 2.05 -5.09
C PRO A 45 -5.61 3.56 -5.05
N GLN A 46 -5.76 4.26 -6.18
CA GLN A 46 -5.57 5.72 -6.28
C GLN A 46 -6.90 6.51 -6.17
N GLY A 47 -8.03 5.82 -6.04
CA GLY A 47 -9.38 6.43 -6.00
C GLY A 47 -10.29 5.92 -7.13
N CYS A 48 -11.37 6.66 -7.37
CA CYS A 48 -12.31 6.39 -8.46
C CYS A 48 -11.72 6.79 -9.81
N ALA A 49 -11.74 5.86 -10.77
CA ALA A 49 -11.35 6.08 -12.16
C ALA A 49 -12.57 6.35 -13.06
#